data_AF-X1AHJ5-F1
#
_entry.id   AF-X1AHJ5-F1
#
_cell.length_a   1.000
_cell.length_b   1.000
_cell.length_c   1.000
_cell.angle_alpha   90.00
_cell.angle_beta   90.00
_cell.angle_gamma   90.00
#
_symmetry.space_group_name_H-M   'P 1'
#
loop_
_entity.id
_entity.type
_entity.pdbx_description
1 polymer ?
#
loop_
_entity_poly.entity_id
_entity_poly.type
_entity_poly.pdbx_seq_one_letter_code
_entity_poly.pdbx_strand_id
1 'polypeptide(L)'
;NADELATTIVEKGLGYGDCEDSAVLLAVMYKGAGYRSAIVVGRGHTAVLVYLPDYNKATAVFELEGEPGWVWAEATGKNNPFGWVSKEFIGVELAAYEIKAETAAAVKPSAVPSSAIYGIH
;
A
#
# COMPACT_ATOMS: atom_id res chain seq x y z
N ASN A 1 2.07 -11.01 5.48
CA ASN A 1 0.92 -10.07 5.38
C ASN A 1 1.44 -8.64 5.66
N ALA A 2 0.71 -7.59 5.28
CA ALA A 2 1.21 -6.21 5.38
C ALA A 2 1.49 -5.74 6.83
N ASP A 3 0.77 -6.27 7.82
CA ASP A 3 0.98 -6.02 9.25
C ASP A 3 2.23 -6.71 9.80
N GLU A 4 2.55 -7.93 9.36
CA GLU A 4 3.85 -8.58 9.67
C GLU A 4 5.01 -7.81 9.02
N LEU A 5 4.83 -7.31 7.79
CA LEU A 5 5.82 -6.47 7.11
C LEU A 5 6.07 -5.16 7.86
N ALA A 6 5.01 -4.47 8.28
CA ALA A 6 5.11 -3.26 9.08
C ALA A 6 5.81 -3.51 10.41
N THR A 7 5.43 -4.60 11.10
CA THR A 7 6.02 -4.98 12.39
C THR A 7 7.51 -5.28 12.26
N THR A 8 7.91 -6.04 11.23
CA THR A 8 9.33 -6.34 11.00
C THR A 8 10.16 -5.10 10.61
N ILE A 9 9.59 -4.14 9.89
CA ILE A 9 10.26 -2.85 9.64
C ILE A 9 10.45 -2.07 10.95
N VAL A 10 9.43 -2.00 11.80
CA VAL A 10 9.53 -1.29 13.10
C VAL A 10 10.55 -1.96 14.03
N GLU A 11 10.57 -3.30 14.06
CA GLU A 11 11.42 -4.06 14.98
C GLU A 11 12.87 -4.23 14.49
N LYS A 12 13.05 -4.40 13.18
CA LYS A 12 14.33 -4.84 12.59
C LYS A 12 14.87 -3.88 11.52
N GLY A 13 14.11 -2.85 11.15
CA GLY A 13 14.44 -1.97 10.04
C GLY A 13 14.40 -2.64 8.67
N LEU A 14 13.93 -3.89 8.59
CA LEU A 14 13.94 -4.73 7.39
C LEU A 14 12.69 -5.61 7.37
N GLY A 15 11.92 -5.53 6.29
CA GLY A 15 10.72 -6.32 6.08
C GLY A 15 10.82 -7.16 4.80
N TYR A 16 10.37 -8.41 4.86
CA TYR A 16 10.26 -9.31 3.71
C TYR A 16 8.78 -9.64 3.49
N GLY A 17 8.25 -9.22 2.35
CA GLY A 17 6.88 -9.52 1.90
C GLY A 17 6.87 -9.66 0.38
N ASP A 18 5.80 -10.23 -0.17
CA ASP A 18 5.57 -10.26 -1.61
C ASP A 18 5.13 -8.87 -2.12
N CYS A 19 4.78 -8.79 -3.41
CA CYS A 19 4.43 -7.50 -4.01
C CYS A 19 3.15 -6.93 -3.40
N GLU A 20 2.26 -7.79 -2.94
CA GLU A 20 1.00 -7.48 -2.28
C GLU A 20 1.25 -6.79 -0.93
N ASP A 21 2.07 -7.40 -0.06
CA ASP A 21 2.39 -6.85 1.26
C ASP A 21 3.08 -5.48 1.15
N SER A 22 4.03 -5.38 0.22
CA SER A 22 4.80 -4.15 -0.02
C SER A 22 3.93 -3.04 -0.62
N ALA A 23 3.00 -3.38 -1.51
CA ALA A 23 2.10 -2.41 -2.13
C ALA A 23 1.09 -1.86 -1.12
N VAL A 24 0.50 -2.72 -0.27
CA VAL A 24 -0.42 -2.27 0.79
C VAL A 24 0.30 -1.32 1.75
N LEU A 25 1.49 -1.70 2.23
CA LEU A 25 2.26 -0.86 3.14
C LEU A 25 2.61 0.49 2.50
N LEU A 26 3.12 0.48 1.26
CA LEU A 26 3.50 1.70 0.55
C LEU A 26 2.29 2.61 0.28
N ALA A 27 1.14 2.06 -0.09
CA ALA A 27 -0.08 2.83 -0.30
C ALA A 27 -0.52 3.53 0.99
N VAL A 28 -0.45 2.84 2.14
CA VAL A 28 -0.76 3.42 3.46
C VAL A 28 0.26 4.48 3.87
N MET A 29 1.55 4.29 3.59
CA MET A 29 2.58 5.30 3.87
C MET A 29 2.34 6.60 3.08
N TYR A 30 2.04 6.52 1.79
CA TYR A 30 1.68 7.71 1.00
C TYR A 30 0.44 8.41 1.55
N LYS A 31 -0.57 7.64 1.96
CA LYS A 31 -1.76 8.18 2.61
C LYS A 31 -1.42 8.93 3.89
N GLY A 32 -0.60 8.34 4.76
CA GLY A 32 -0.14 8.94 6.01
C GLY A 32 0.71 10.20 5.79
N ALA A 33 1.45 10.27 4.67
CA ALA A 33 2.22 11.45 4.27
C ALA A 33 1.35 12.55 3.63
N GLY A 34 0.03 12.38 3.53
CA GLY A 34 -0.91 13.37 3.00
C GLY A 34 -1.15 13.28 1.48
N TYR A 35 -0.62 12.25 0.82
CA TYR A 35 -0.90 12.00 -0.59
C TYR A 35 -2.13 11.12 -0.76
N ARG A 36 -2.82 11.22 -1.90
CA ARG A 36 -3.79 10.19 -2.30
C ARG A 36 -3.03 9.04 -2.93
N SER A 37 -3.43 7.83 -2.60
CA SER A 37 -2.80 6.60 -3.06
C SER A 37 -3.85 5.54 -3.33
N ALA A 38 -3.56 4.63 -4.25
CA ALA A 38 -4.40 3.49 -4.58
C ALA A 38 -3.56 2.23 -4.73
N ILE A 39 -4.14 1.08 -4.41
CA ILE A 39 -3.58 -0.23 -4.78
C ILE A 39 -4.05 -0.53 -6.20
N VAL A 40 -3.15 -0.98 -7.07
CA VAL A 40 -3.47 -1.42 -8.43
C VAL A 40 -3.03 -2.87 -8.63
N VAL A 41 -3.89 -3.67 -9.23
CA VAL A 41 -3.70 -5.11 -9.47
C VAL A 41 -3.69 -5.38 -10.97
N GLY A 42 -2.54 -5.86 -11.44
CA GLY A 42 -2.33 -6.42 -12.77
C GLY A 42 -2.09 -7.93 -12.72
N ARG A 43 -1.97 -8.56 -13.88
CA ARG A 43 -1.75 -10.01 -13.98
C ARG A 43 -0.45 -10.42 -13.28
N GLY A 44 -0.56 -11.00 -12.08
CA GLY A 44 0.58 -11.47 -11.29
C GLY A 44 1.44 -10.35 -10.69
N HIS A 45 0.90 -9.13 -10.57
CA HIS A 45 1.64 -8.01 -10.02
C HIS A 45 0.72 -7.03 -9.31
N THR A 46 1.13 -6.59 -8.12
CA THR A 46 0.44 -5.56 -7.33
C THR A 46 1.39 -4.39 -7.12
N ALA A 47 0.89 -3.19 -7.36
CA ALA A 47 1.67 -1.96 -7.20
C ALA A 47 0.83 -0.86 -6.55
N VAL A 48 1.41 0.33 -6.42
CA VAL A 48 0.75 1.52 -5.88
C VAL A 48 0.60 2.56 -6.98
N LEU A 49 -0.53 3.24 -7.02
CA LEU A 49 -0.69 4.51 -7.73
C LEU A 49 -0.68 5.65 -6.71
N VAL A 50 0.03 6.74 -7.02
CA VAL A 50 0.07 7.96 -6.20
C VAL A 50 -0.43 9.12 -7.03
N TYR A 51 -1.38 9.89 -6.50
CA TYR A 51 -1.93 11.04 -7.20
C TYR A 51 -0.94 12.21 -7.17
N LEU A 52 -0.34 12.51 -8.32
CA LEU A 52 0.63 13.59 -8.53
C LEU A 52 0.39 14.22 -9.92
N PRO A 53 -0.64 15.06 -10.08
CA PRO A 53 -1.05 15.57 -11.39
C PRO A 53 0.03 16.40 -12.10
N ASP A 54 0.96 16.99 -11.35
CA ASP A 54 2.05 17.81 -11.90
C ASP A 54 3.35 17.02 -12.16
N TYR A 55 3.38 15.71 -11.91
CA TYR A 55 4.59 14.89 -12.08
C TYR A 55 4.82 14.50 -13.54
N ASN A 56 5.83 15.10 -14.16
CA ASN A 56 6.08 14.98 -15.61
C ASN A 56 7.19 13.98 -16.01
N LYS A 57 7.70 13.19 -15.07
CA LYS A 57 8.77 12.21 -15.32
C LYS A 57 8.27 10.77 -15.45
N ALA A 58 6.96 10.55 -15.31
CA ALA A 58 6.38 9.22 -15.43
C ALA A 58 6.38 8.75 -16.89
N THR A 59 6.59 7.45 -17.11
CA THR A 59 6.52 6.86 -18.45
C THR A 59 5.08 6.69 -18.93
N ALA A 60 4.13 6.65 -18.00
CA ALA A 60 2.69 6.69 -18.25
C ALA A 60 1.99 7.38 -17.07
N VAL A 61 0.89 8.06 -17.36
CA VAL A 61 -0.01 8.64 -16.36
C VAL A 61 -1.31 7.85 -16.41
N PHE A 62 -1.78 7.41 -15.25
CA PHE A 62 -3.00 6.63 -15.10
C PHE A 62 -4.18 7.56 -14.78
N GLU A 63 -5.35 7.07 -15.15
CA GLU A 63 -6.65 7.63 -14.79
C GLU A 63 -7.36 6.65 -13.86
N LEU A 64 -7.88 7.15 -12.74
CA LEU A 64 -8.67 6.37 -11.80
C LEU A 64 -10.02 7.08 -11.60
N GLU A 65 -11.12 6.36 -11.81
CA GLU A 65 -12.48 6.90 -11.68
C GLU A 65 -12.72 8.20 -12.48
N GLY A 66 -12.11 8.34 -13.67
CA GLY A 66 -12.22 9.53 -14.52
C GLY A 66 -11.24 10.66 -14.18
N GLU A 67 -10.38 10.47 -13.19
CA GLU A 67 -9.40 11.47 -12.75
C GLU A 67 -7.98 11.10 -13.19
N PRO A 68 -7.36 11.83 -14.13
CA PRO A 68 -5.98 11.60 -14.54
C PRO A 68 -5.00 12.19 -13.51
N GLY A 69 -3.76 11.72 -13.54
CA GLY A 69 -2.68 12.23 -12.68
C GLY A 69 -2.11 11.20 -11.71
N TRP A 70 -2.44 9.92 -11.89
CA TRP A 70 -1.97 8.83 -11.05
C TRP A 70 -0.65 8.27 -11.57
N VAL A 71 0.35 8.19 -10.70
CA VAL A 71 1.72 7.79 -11.03
C VAL A 71 2.04 6.44 -10.40
N TRP A 72 2.64 5.55 -11.18
CA TRP A 72 3.07 4.23 -10.72
C TRP A 72 4.22 4.32 -9.70
N ALA A 73 4.01 3.72 -8.54
CA ALA A 73 4.98 3.51 -7.47
C ALA A 73 5.17 2.03 -7.21
N GLU A 74 6.38 1.52 -7.45
CA GLU A 74 6.76 0.14 -7.16
C GLU A 74 7.85 0.12 -6.09
N ALA A 75 7.68 -0.72 -5.06
CA ALA A 75 8.68 -0.92 -4.00
C ALA A 75 9.72 -2.01 -4.36
N THR A 76 9.44 -2.85 -5.35
CA THR A 76 10.15 -4.13 -5.60
C THR A 76 11.21 -4.08 -6.68
N GLY A 77 11.21 -3.07 -7.57
CA GLY A 77 12.17 -2.95 -8.67
C GLY A 77 13.40 -2.10 -8.33
N LYS A 78 14.57 -2.71 -8.12
CA LYS A 78 15.85 -1.97 -7.87
C LYS A 78 16.24 -0.97 -8.97
N ASN A 79 15.79 -1.20 -10.20
CA ASN A 79 16.15 -0.39 -11.37
C ASN A 79 14.95 0.36 -11.99
N ASN A 80 13.77 0.31 -11.37
CA ASN A 80 12.57 0.94 -11.89
C ASN A 80 12.39 2.29 -11.17
N PRO A 81 12.66 3.43 -11.84
CA PRO A 81 12.47 4.72 -11.21
C PRO A 81 10.99 4.97 -10.93
N PHE A 82 10.70 5.85 -9.97
CA PHE A 82 9.33 6.28 -9.68
C PHE A 82 8.63 6.82 -10.94
N GLY A 83 7.44 6.30 -11.22
CA GLY A 83 6.66 6.58 -12.42
C GLY A 83 7.01 5.72 -13.64
N TRP A 84 7.94 4.78 -13.52
CA TRP A 84 8.17 3.76 -14.55
C TRP A 84 7.15 2.63 -14.43
N VAL A 85 6.62 2.16 -15.56
CA VAL A 85 5.71 1.01 -15.62
C VAL A 85 6.06 0.08 -16.79
N SER A 86 5.89 -1.22 -16.59
CA SER A 86 6.03 -2.23 -17.67
C SER A 86 5.00 -1.99 -18.78
N LYS A 87 5.40 -2.20 -20.04
CA LYS A 87 4.54 -1.98 -21.20
C LYS A 87 3.27 -2.84 -21.19
N GLU A 88 3.29 -3.99 -20.50
CA GLU A 88 2.13 -4.88 -20.38
C GLU A 88 0.97 -4.27 -19.57
N PHE A 89 1.25 -3.24 -18.76
CA PHE A 89 0.26 -2.54 -17.94
C PHE A 89 -0.14 -1.17 -18.53
N ILE A 90 0.37 -0.82 -19.72
CA ILE A 90 0.03 0.43 -20.41
C ILE A 90 -1.11 0.17 -21.40
N GLY A 91 -2.15 1.02 -21.36
CA GLY A 91 -3.28 0.95 -22.29
C GLY A 91 -4.23 -0.22 -22.04
N VAL A 92 -4.18 -0.79 -20.83
CA VAL A 92 -5.08 -1.86 -20.37
C VAL A 92 -5.87 -1.37 -19.16
N GLU A 93 -7.07 -1.92 -18.98
CA GLU A 93 -7.82 -1.70 -17.74
C GLU A 93 -7.22 -2.56 -16.62
N LEU A 94 -7.00 -1.92 -15.46
CA LEU A 94 -6.49 -2.55 -14.25
C LEU A 94 -7.50 -2.35 -13.12
N ALA A 95 -7.63 -3.35 -12.25
CA ALA A 95 -8.40 -3.18 -11.03
C ALA A 95 -7.60 -2.30 -10.07
N ALA A 96 -8.21 -1.22 -9.58
CA ALA A 96 -7.58 -0.31 -8.65
C ALA A 96 -8.55 0.11 -7.54
N TYR A 97 -8.00 0.36 -6.35
CA TYR A 97 -8.76 0.79 -5.17
C TYR A 97 -8.02 1.93 -4.46
N GLU A 98 -8.62 3.13 -4.45
CA GLU A 98 -8.08 4.26 -3.70
C GLU A 98 -8.16 4.02 -2.19
N ILE A 99 -7.05 4.24 -1.48
CA ILE A 99 -6.98 4.18 -0.03
C ILE A 99 -7.73 5.37 0.55
N LYS A 100 -8.95 5.08 0.99
CA LYS A 100 -9.79 5.99 1.76
C LYS A 100 -9.40 5.90 3.23
N ALA A 101 -9.41 7.04 3.91
CA ALA A 101 -9.28 7.04 5.36
C ALA A 101 -10.60 6.50 5.92
N GLU A 102 -10.63 5.24 6.31
CA GLU A 102 -11.68 4.78 7.22
C GLU A 102 -11.26 5.16 8.63
N THR A 103 -12.12 5.89 9.33
CA THR A 103 -12.01 5.96 10.77
C THR A 103 -12.18 4.54 11.29
N ALA A 104 -11.08 3.88 11.65
CA ALA A 104 -11.16 2.68 12.48
C ALA A 104 -12.02 3.07 13.68
N ALA A 105 -13.23 2.50 13.78
CA ALA A 105 -13.98 2.61 15.01
C ALA A 105 -13.04 2.13 16.10
N ALA A 106 -12.73 3.01 17.06
CA ALA A 106 -11.89 2.64 18.19
C ALA A 106 -12.42 1.31 18.71
N VAL A 107 -11.61 0.25 18.60
CA VAL A 107 -11.90 -1.00 19.27
C VAL A 107 -11.91 -0.61 20.74
N LYS A 108 -13.11 -0.44 21.31
CA LYS A 108 -13.25 -0.26 22.76
C LYS A 108 -12.43 -1.40 23.36
N PRO A 109 -11.48 -1.12 24.28
CA PRO A 109 -10.80 -2.19 24.99
C PRO A 109 -11.86 -3.15 25.50
N SER A 110 -11.89 -4.37 24.98
CA SER A 110 -12.72 -5.41 25.57
C SER A 110 -12.19 -5.55 26.99
N ALA A 111 -13.04 -5.28 27.97
CA ALA A 111 -12.69 -5.44 29.37
C ALA A 111 -12.41 -6.93 29.59
N VAL A 112 -11.16 -7.34 29.42
CA VAL A 112 -10.70 -8.65 29.88
C VAL A 112 -10.84 -8.61 31.40
N PRO A 113 -11.66 -9.47 32.03
CA PRO A 113 -11.65 -9.56 33.48
C PRO A 113 -10.26 -10.03 33.90
N SER A 114 -9.60 -9.23 34.75
CA SER A 114 -8.36 -9.61 35.42
C SER A 114 -8.66 -10.72 36.40
N SER A 115 -8.55 -11.96 35.95
CA SER A 115 -8.44 -13.12 36.84
C SER A 115 -7.58 -14.18 36.17
N ALA A 116 -6.26 -13.93 36.14
CA ALA A 116 -5.30 -15.01 36.07
C ALA A 116 -5.30 -15.71 37.44
N ILE A 117 -6.00 -16.83 37.57
CA ILE A 117 -5.80 -17.73 38.69
C ILE A 117 -4.56 -18.58 38.36
N TYR A 118 -3.46 -18.30 39.05
CA TYR A 118 -2.36 -19.26 39.19
C TYR A 118 -2.79 -20.31 40.21
N GLY A 119 -3.19 -21.49 39.72
CA GLY A 119 -3.33 -22.69 40.53
C GLY A 119 -2.12 -23.59 40.29
N ILE A 120 -1.21 -23.64 41.26
CA ILE A 120 -0.18 -24.68 41.35
C ILE A 120 -0.75 -25.75 42.29
N HIS A 121 -0.81 -27.00 41.86
CA HIS A 121 -0.56 -28.22 42.68
C HIS A 121 -0.18 -29.36 41.73
#